data_AF-A0A6A2GMV4-F1
#
_entry.id   AF-A0A6A2GMV4-F1
#
_cell.length_a   1.000
_cell.length_b   1.000
_cell.length_c   1.000
_cell.angle_alpha   90.00
_cell.angle_beta   90.00
_cell.angle_gamma   90.00
#
_symmetry.space_group_name_H-M   'P 1'
#
loop_
_entity.id
_entity.type
_entity.pdbx_description
1 polymer ?
#
loop_
_entity_poly.entity_id
_entity_poly.type
_entity_poly.pdbx_seq_one_letter_code
_entity_poly.pdbx_strand_id
1 'polypeptide(L)'
;MKKIYIILLSIIGVISSCTKHEDIIDTSLQPGSILCSDGSIVHPSLFSPSEKEAIGVVFWCNDGNNPNIKETAYAVSLEDLEENPLIDTDEDIANVSEDENSFDGAANTAAIMNFAIKDSLAYPAAQKAIEYAPKGVTGWFIGSIAQNKAISNNLEKVYSSFSIIGGTHFDGWYWSSTEDGAGKDTPKVFALISSLTKGRATSTSKRNSFKIRPIIAIR
;
A
#
# COMPACT_ATOMS: atom_id res chain seq x y z
N MET A 1 -66.19 14.23 64.10
CA MET A 1 -65.46 13.25 63.27
C MET A 1 -65.66 13.62 61.79
N LYS A 2 -64.67 14.24 61.14
CA LYS A 2 -64.70 14.52 59.69
C LYS A 2 -63.47 13.86 59.08
N LYS A 3 -63.68 12.91 58.17
CA LYS A 3 -62.60 12.19 57.47
C LYS A 3 -62.13 13.03 56.29
N ILE A 4 -60.84 13.35 56.25
CA ILE A 4 -60.17 13.98 55.13
C ILE A 4 -59.59 12.86 54.26
N TYR A 5 -59.95 12.83 52.98
CA TYR A 5 -59.36 11.92 51.99
C TYR A 5 -58.23 12.66 51.25
N ILE A 6 -57.02 12.12 51.33
CA ILE A 6 -55.87 12.59 50.55
C ILE A 6 -55.79 11.71 49.30
N ILE A 7 -55.95 12.33 48.12
CA ILE A 7 -55.71 11.69 46.83
C ILE A 7 -54.25 11.95 46.46
N LEU A 8 -53.46 10.88 46.33
CA LEU A 8 -52.07 10.93 45.89
C LEU A 8 -52.03 10.62 44.39
N LEU A 9 -51.64 11.60 43.58
CA LEU A 9 -51.48 11.45 42.13
C LEU A 9 -50.00 11.15 41.82
N SER A 10 -49.69 9.92 41.41
CA SER A 10 -48.33 9.52 41.03
C SER A 10 -48.09 9.78 39.53
N ILE A 11 -47.26 10.78 39.23
CA ILE A 11 -46.76 11.03 37.86
C ILE A 11 -45.52 10.16 37.66
N ILE A 12 -45.62 9.14 36.80
CA ILE A 12 -44.48 8.33 36.37
C ILE A 12 -43.84 9.06 35.18
N GLY A 13 -42.72 9.73 35.44
CA GLY A 13 -41.85 10.27 34.39
C GLY A 13 -41.00 9.15 33.82
N VAL A 14 -41.29 8.73 32.59
CA VAL A 14 -40.44 7.81 31.83
C VAL A 14 -39.33 8.64 31.19
N ILE A 15 -38.15 8.66 31.80
CA ILE A 15 -36.94 9.19 31.16
C ILE A 15 -36.47 8.17 30.13
N SER A 16 -36.81 8.42 28.87
CA SER A 16 -36.27 7.69 27.73
C SER A 16 -34.81 8.12 27.53
N SER A 17 -33.87 7.35 28.08
CA SER A 17 -32.44 7.52 27.85
C SER A 17 -32.09 7.05 26.44
N CYS A 18 -32.20 7.93 25.44
CA CYS A 18 -31.59 7.73 24.14
C CYS A 18 -30.09 8.01 24.26
N THR A 19 -29.32 7.06 24.80
CA THR A 19 -27.86 7.05 24.59
C THR A 19 -27.64 6.74 23.12
N LYS A 20 -27.40 7.79 22.32
CA LYS A 20 -26.80 7.65 20.99
C LYS A 20 -25.50 6.87 21.20
N HIS A 21 -25.44 5.65 20.68
CA HIS A 21 -24.17 4.96 20.51
C HIS A 21 -23.42 5.79 19.47
N GLU A 22 -22.53 6.68 19.90
CA GLU A 22 -21.50 7.17 19.00
C GLU A 22 -20.58 5.98 18.78
N ASP A 23 -20.67 5.38 17.59
CA ASP A 23 -19.71 4.38 17.16
C ASP A 23 -18.33 5.06 17.21
N ILE A 24 -17.52 4.69 18.21
CA ILE A 24 -16.16 5.18 18.34
C ILE A 24 -15.40 4.64 17.13
N ILE A 25 -15.12 5.52 16.17
CA ILE A 25 -14.31 5.17 15.00
C ILE A 25 -12.88 4.93 15.50
N ASP A 26 -12.35 3.73 15.25
CA ASP A 26 -10.95 3.43 15.48
C ASP A 26 -10.09 4.19 14.46
N THR A 27 -9.38 5.20 14.93
CA THR A 27 -8.52 6.07 14.12
C THR A 27 -7.06 5.64 14.15
N SER A 28 -6.75 4.48 14.73
CA SER A 28 -5.40 3.92 14.72
C SER A 28 -4.90 3.63 13.29
N LEU A 29 -3.58 3.54 13.16
CA LEU A 29 -2.92 3.22 11.89
C LEU A 29 -3.37 1.84 11.41
N GLN A 30 -3.98 1.79 10.23
CA GLN A 30 -4.51 0.58 9.64
C GLN A 30 -4.46 0.61 8.12
N PRO A 31 -4.56 -0.54 7.43
CA PRO A 31 -4.79 -0.55 5.99
C PRO A 31 -6.02 0.32 5.66
N GLY A 32 -5.90 1.16 4.63
CA GLY A 32 -6.86 2.20 4.29
C GLY A 32 -6.48 3.59 4.83
N SER A 33 -5.64 3.73 5.87
CA SER A 33 -5.18 5.05 6.31
C SER A 33 -4.48 5.82 5.17
N ILE A 34 -4.66 7.15 5.14
CA ILE A 34 -4.16 8.02 4.06
C ILE A 34 -2.82 8.62 4.49
N LEU A 35 -1.79 8.42 3.66
CA LEU A 35 -0.50 9.08 3.79
C LEU A 35 -0.55 10.45 3.11
N CYS A 36 -0.16 11.49 3.83
CA CYS A 36 -0.13 12.88 3.36
C CYS A 36 1.29 13.37 3.07
N SER A 37 1.44 14.41 2.24
CA SER A 37 2.74 14.95 1.81
C SER A 37 3.59 15.55 2.94
N ASP A 38 2.95 15.93 4.06
CA ASP A 38 3.64 16.38 5.28
C ASP A 38 4.11 15.23 6.18
N GLY A 39 3.95 13.98 5.74
CA GLY A 39 4.32 12.77 6.47
C GLY A 39 3.27 12.29 7.47
N SER A 40 2.17 13.01 7.66
CA SER A 40 1.08 12.55 8.54
C SER A 40 0.29 11.41 7.91
N ILE A 41 -0.25 10.54 8.78
CA ILE A 41 -1.14 9.45 8.38
C ILE A 41 -2.46 9.63 9.10
N VAL A 42 -3.54 9.71 8.34
CA VAL A 42 -4.88 10.00 8.87
C VAL A 42 -5.88 8.91 8.52
N HIS A 43 -6.84 8.67 9.41
CA HIS A 43 -7.98 7.82 9.11
C HIS A 43 -8.84 8.47 7.99
N PRO A 44 -9.38 7.70 7.03
CA PRO A 44 -10.13 8.26 5.89
C PRO A 44 -11.30 9.18 6.27
N SER A 45 -11.99 8.90 7.37
CA SER A 45 -13.11 9.73 7.86
C SER A 45 -12.67 11.11 8.39
N LEU A 46 -11.38 11.31 8.63
CA LEU A 46 -10.81 12.55 9.15
C LEU A 46 -10.01 13.32 8.08
N PHE A 47 -9.92 12.78 6.86
CA PHE A 47 -9.18 13.43 5.79
C PHE A 47 -9.95 14.64 5.26
N SER A 48 -9.26 15.78 5.14
CA SER A 48 -9.79 17.02 4.58
C SER A 48 -8.87 17.52 3.47
N PRO A 49 -9.33 17.56 2.20
CA PRO A 49 -8.50 18.00 1.07
C PRO A 49 -8.17 19.49 1.10
N SER A 50 -8.83 20.29 1.95
CA SER A 50 -8.48 21.70 2.16
C SER A 50 -7.33 21.90 3.15
N GLU A 51 -6.99 20.87 3.94
CA GLU A 51 -5.98 20.93 4.99
C GLU A 51 -4.77 20.02 4.73
N LYS A 52 -5.00 18.92 4.02
CA LYS A 52 -4.01 17.87 3.79
C LYS A 52 -3.97 17.49 2.32
N GLU A 53 -2.78 17.15 1.85
CA GLU A 53 -2.55 16.68 0.49
C GLU A 53 -2.15 15.20 0.53
N ALA A 54 -3.04 14.33 0.06
CA ALA A 54 -2.81 12.90 0.04
C ALA A 54 -1.80 12.51 -1.06
N ILE A 55 -0.93 11.56 -0.74
CA ILE A 55 0.08 11.01 -1.67
C ILE A 55 0.09 9.48 -1.74
N GLY A 56 -0.62 8.80 -0.83
CA GLY A 56 -0.72 7.35 -0.86
C GLY A 56 -1.73 6.79 0.14
N VAL A 57 -1.95 5.48 0.06
CA VAL A 57 -2.82 4.75 0.98
C VAL A 57 -2.07 3.59 1.62
N VAL A 58 -2.11 3.50 2.93
CA VAL A 58 -1.55 2.38 3.69
C VAL A 58 -2.24 1.09 3.29
N PHE A 59 -1.50 0.06 2.90
CA PHE A 59 -2.06 -1.26 2.55
C PHE A 59 -1.61 -2.35 3.52
N TRP A 60 -0.60 -2.10 4.33
CA TRP A 60 -0.08 -3.04 5.31
C TRP A 60 0.48 -2.29 6.52
N CYS A 61 0.24 -2.82 7.72
CA CYS A 61 0.78 -2.33 8.97
C CYS A 61 1.52 -3.47 9.66
N ASN A 62 2.62 -3.13 10.33
CA ASN A 62 3.38 -4.09 11.12
C ASN A 62 2.61 -4.42 12.40
N ASP A 63 2.34 -5.71 12.61
CA ASP A 63 1.68 -6.22 13.81
C ASP A 63 2.66 -6.55 14.95
N GLY A 64 3.96 -6.35 14.72
CA GLY A 64 5.03 -6.65 15.68
C GLY A 64 5.41 -8.12 15.75
N ASN A 65 4.78 -9.01 14.97
CA ASN A 65 5.05 -10.45 15.02
C ASN A 65 6.25 -10.87 14.17
N ASN A 66 6.70 -10.02 13.24
CA ASN A 66 7.90 -10.26 12.44
C ASN A 66 9.03 -9.28 12.82
N PRO A 67 10.02 -9.70 13.64
CA PRO A 67 11.11 -8.82 14.05
C PRO A 67 12.05 -8.42 12.91
N ASN A 68 11.96 -9.07 11.74
CA ASN A 68 12.79 -8.76 10.58
C ASN A 68 12.26 -7.58 9.77
N ILE A 69 10.98 -7.19 9.93
CA ILE A 69 10.40 -6.01 9.29
C ILE A 69 10.44 -4.87 10.30
N LYS A 70 11.22 -3.83 10.00
CA LYS A 70 11.38 -2.66 10.87
C LYS A 70 10.42 -1.53 10.55
N GLU A 71 9.86 -1.55 9.34
CA GLU A 71 8.87 -0.61 8.87
C GLU A 71 7.59 -0.73 9.70
N THR A 72 7.00 0.41 10.03
CA THR A 72 5.74 0.52 10.76
C THR A 72 4.56 0.23 9.83
N ALA A 73 4.67 0.63 8.56
CA ALA A 73 3.66 0.38 7.53
C ALA A 73 4.23 0.51 6.11
N TYR A 74 3.44 0.13 5.12
CA TYR A 74 3.68 0.46 3.71
C TYR A 74 2.44 1.13 3.10
N ALA A 75 2.69 2.10 2.21
CA ALA A 75 1.64 2.77 1.44
C ALA A 75 1.87 2.64 -0.06
N VAL A 76 0.77 2.61 -0.82
CA VAL A 76 0.75 2.53 -2.28
C VAL A 76 0.38 3.88 -2.89
N SER A 77 0.99 4.22 -4.03
CA SER A 77 0.76 5.49 -4.73
C SER A 77 -0.67 5.61 -5.28
N LEU A 78 -1.10 6.85 -5.52
CA LEU A 78 -2.43 7.15 -6.03
C LEU A 78 -2.59 6.81 -7.53
N GLU A 79 -1.49 6.80 -8.28
CA GLU A 79 -1.49 6.67 -9.73
C GLU A 79 -0.51 5.60 -10.23
N ASP A 80 -0.82 5.08 -11.42
CA ASP A 80 0.09 4.25 -12.20
C ASP A 80 1.17 5.14 -12.85
N LEU A 81 2.39 4.64 -12.89
CA LEU A 81 3.40 5.15 -13.82
C LEU A 81 3.32 4.40 -15.14
N GLU A 82 3.80 5.05 -16.20
CA GLU A 82 3.82 4.54 -17.57
C GLU A 82 4.49 3.15 -17.68
N GLU A 83 3.99 2.32 -18.59
CA GLU A 83 4.52 1.00 -18.86
C GLU A 83 5.94 1.05 -19.41
N ASN A 84 6.87 0.35 -18.76
CA ASN A 84 8.29 0.34 -19.15
C ASN A 84 8.91 -1.04 -18.93
N PRO A 85 9.98 -1.39 -19.66
CA PRO A 85 10.84 -2.52 -19.32
C PRO A 85 11.38 -2.40 -17.90
N LEU A 86 11.56 -3.54 -17.21
CA LEU A 86 12.20 -3.53 -15.90
C LEU A 86 13.67 -3.13 -16.04
N ILE A 87 14.39 -3.88 -16.87
CA ILE A 87 15.81 -3.70 -17.17
C ILE A 87 16.18 -4.51 -18.43
N ASP A 88 17.11 -4.01 -19.22
CA ASP A 88 17.63 -4.72 -20.41
C ASP A 88 18.88 -5.55 -20.04
N THR A 89 18.68 -6.79 -19.56
CA THR A 89 19.77 -7.71 -19.22
C THR A 89 19.36 -9.19 -19.40
N ASP A 90 20.36 -10.04 -19.63
CA ASP A 90 20.29 -11.52 -19.55
C ASP A 90 21.30 -12.06 -18.50
N GLU A 91 21.70 -11.21 -17.55
CA GLU A 91 22.64 -11.55 -16.49
C GLU A 91 21.94 -11.66 -15.14
N ASP A 92 22.59 -12.36 -14.21
CA ASP A 92 22.14 -12.43 -12.82
C ASP A 92 22.32 -11.06 -12.14
N ILE A 93 21.24 -10.55 -11.54
CA ILE A 93 21.28 -9.30 -10.77
C ILE A 93 21.56 -9.64 -9.31
N ALA A 94 22.80 -9.42 -8.87
CA ALA A 94 23.17 -9.73 -7.50
C ALA A 94 22.29 -9.01 -6.46
N ASN A 95 21.84 -9.76 -5.45
CA ASN A 95 21.00 -9.29 -4.34
C ASN A 95 19.55 -8.93 -4.70
N VAL A 96 19.06 -9.37 -5.85
CA VAL A 96 17.61 -9.44 -6.10
C VAL A 96 17.12 -10.82 -5.66
N SER A 97 16.01 -10.86 -4.92
CA SER A 97 15.44 -12.10 -4.44
C SER A 97 14.49 -12.76 -5.44
N GLU A 98 14.40 -14.08 -5.35
CA GLU A 98 13.39 -14.92 -5.99
C GLU A 98 12.26 -15.29 -5.01
N ASP A 99 12.31 -14.81 -3.76
CA ASP A 99 11.38 -15.19 -2.71
C ASP A 99 10.08 -14.38 -2.79
N GLU A 100 9.01 -15.03 -3.23
CA GLU A 100 7.68 -14.46 -3.32
C GLU A 100 7.01 -14.08 -1.99
N ASN A 101 7.62 -14.41 -0.84
CA ASN A 101 7.07 -14.16 0.50
C ASN A 101 7.81 -13.07 1.27
N SER A 102 8.93 -12.57 0.74
CA SER A 102 9.75 -11.57 1.42
C SER A 102 9.30 -10.13 1.12
N PHE A 103 9.33 -9.28 2.14
CA PHE A 103 9.02 -7.83 2.05
C PHE A 103 10.29 -7.04 1.71
N ASP A 104 10.90 -7.35 0.57
CA ASP A 104 12.24 -6.89 0.19
C ASP A 104 12.25 -5.95 -1.02
N GLY A 105 11.08 -5.44 -1.44
CA GLY A 105 10.96 -4.68 -2.68
C GLY A 105 11.87 -3.45 -2.77
N ALA A 106 12.16 -2.80 -1.63
CA ALA A 106 13.10 -1.68 -1.59
C ALA A 106 14.54 -2.13 -1.85
N ALA A 107 14.96 -3.24 -1.24
CA ALA A 107 16.29 -3.80 -1.43
C ALA A 107 16.48 -4.32 -2.86
N ASN A 108 15.48 -5.02 -3.40
CA ASN A 108 15.49 -5.52 -4.77
C ASN A 108 15.52 -4.36 -5.79
N THR A 109 14.68 -3.33 -5.62
CA THR A 109 14.68 -2.16 -6.52
C THR A 109 16.04 -1.45 -6.51
N ALA A 110 16.67 -1.32 -5.34
CA ALA A 110 18.00 -0.75 -5.21
C ALA A 110 19.07 -1.62 -5.87
N ALA A 111 18.98 -2.95 -5.75
CA ALA A 111 19.90 -3.89 -6.40
C ALA A 111 19.81 -3.82 -7.93
N ILE A 112 18.60 -3.77 -8.49
CA ILE A 112 18.36 -3.57 -9.94
C ILE A 112 18.99 -2.26 -10.41
N MET A 113 18.76 -1.15 -9.71
CA MET A 113 19.36 0.15 -10.04
C MET A 113 20.89 0.08 -9.99
N ASN A 114 21.46 -0.46 -8.92
CA ASN A 114 22.91 -0.52 -8.74
C ASN A 114 23.59 -1.35 -9.84
N PHE A 115 23.00 -2.49 -10.20
CA PHE A 115 23.45 -3.31 -11.31
C PHE A 115 23.40 -2.53 -12.63
N ALA A 116 22.27 -1.88 -12.93
CA ALA A 116 22.11 -1.14 -14.16
C ALA A 116 23.08 0.05 -14.28
N ILE A 117 23.29 0.80 -13.20
CA ILE A 117 24.27 1.90 -13.16
C ILE A 117 25.69 1.37 -13.39
N LYS A 118 26.06 0.28 -12.71
CA LYS A 118 27.39 -0.32 -12.83
C LYS A 118 27.70 -0.74 -14.26
N ASP A 119 26.73 -1.34 -14.95
CA ASP A 119 26.91 -1.90 -16.29
C ASP A 119 26.37 -0.98 -17.41
N SER A 120 26.01 0.27 -17.06
CA SER A 120 25.50 1.30 -17.99
C SER A 120 24.27 0.85 -18.80
N LEU A 121 23.38 0.08 -18.17
CA LEU A 121 22.15 -0.43 -18.76
C LEU A 121 20.96 0.50 -18.49
N ALA A 122 19.95 0.44 -19.35
CA ALA A 122 18.66 1.08 -19.10
C ALA A 122 17.81 0.24 -18.12
N TYR A 123 17.19 0.91 -17.15
CA TYR A 123 16.32 0.31 -16.12
C TYR A 123 15.04 1.15 -15.90
N PRO A 124 14.29 1.45 -16.97
CA PRO A 124 13.34 2.56 -16.97
C PRO A 124 12.19 2.40 -15.97
N ALA A 125 11.72 1.18 -15.68
CA ALA A 125 10.69 0.98 -14.65
C ALA A 125 11.22 1.28 -13.23
N ALA A 126 12.38 0.73 -12.87
CA ALA A 126 12.98 0.95 -11.55
C ALA A 126 13.41 2.41 -11.38
N GLN A 127 13.96 3.03 -12.42
CA GLN A 127 14.28 4.46 -12.43
C GLN A 127 13.05 5.32 -12.15
N LYS A 128 11.94 5.09 -12.87
CA LYS A 128 10.69 5.83 -12.67
C LYS A 128 10.13 5.68 -11.27
N ALA A 129 10.22 4.50 -10.67
CA ALA A 129 9.77 4.28 -9.30
C ALA A 129 10.59 5.09 -8.29
N ILE A 130 11.91 5.16 -8.47
CA ILE A 130 12.84 5.86 -7.56
C ILE A 130 12.73 7.39 -7.73
N GLU A 131 12.55 7.86 -8.96
CA GLU A 131 12.37 9.28 -9.28
C GLU A 131 10.95 9.77 -8.96
N TYR A 132 10.01 8.88 -8.68
CA TYR A 132 8.65 9.24 -8.26
C TYR A 132 8.71 10.01 -6.94
N ALA A 133 8.31 11.28 -6.99
CA ALA A 133 8.38 12.20 -5.86
C ALA A 133 7.10 13.06 -5.75
N PRO A 134 5.92 12.45 -5.52
CA PRO A 134 4.67 13.18 -5.39
C PRO A 134 4.80 14.23 -4.30
N LYS A 135 4.62 15.50 -4.69
CA LYS A 135 4.69 16.64 -3.78
C LYS A 135 6.02 16.74 -3.02
N GLY A 136 7.10 16.27 -3.65
CA GLY A 136 8.46 16.31 -3.11
C GLY A 136 8.80 15.17 -2.14
N VAL A 137 7.87 14.24 -1.85
CA VAL A 137 8.14 13.10 -0.98
C VAL A 137 8.84 11.99 -1.77
N THR A 138 10.09 11.71 -1.42
CA THR A 138 10.95 10.71 -2.08
C THR A 138 10.98 9.37 -1.32
N GLY A 139 11.61 8.34 -1.89
CA GLY A 139 11.79 7.03 -1.26
C GLY A 139 10.81 5.95 -1.73
N TRP A 140 10.18 6.16 -2.89
CA TRP A 140 9.30 5.20 -3.54
C TRP A 140 10.09 4.12 -4.29
N PHE A 141 9.50 2.93 -4.42
CA PHE A 141 10.15 1.78 -5.05
C PHE A 141 9.12 0.81 -5.65
N ILE A 142 9.59 -0.18 -6.43
CA ILE A 142 8.74 -1.25 -6.97
C ILE A 142 8.52 -2.31 -5.89
N GLY A 143 7.27 -2.60 -5.54
CA GLY A 143 6.94 -3.61 -4.54
C GLY A 143 7.38 -5.03 -4.91
N SER A 144 7.74 -5.82 -3.91
CA SER A 144 7.93 -7.28 -4.05
C SER A 144 6.60 -7.98 -4.31
N ILE A 145 6.64 -9.27 -4.71
CA ILE A 145 5.42 -10.07 -4.82
C ILE A 145 4.65 -10.17 -3.49
N ALA A 146 5.34 -10.28 -2.35
CA ALA A 146 4.68 -10.34 -1.05
C ALA A 146 3.93 -9.04 -0.72
N GLN A 147 4.55 -7.89 -0.99
CA GLN A 147 3.92 -6.57 -0.80
C GLN A 147 2.73 -6.38 -1.75
N ASN A 148 2.85 -6.82 -3.01
CA ASN A 148 1.75 -6.77 -3.98
C ASN A 148 0.57 -7.68 -3.57
N LYS A 149 0.85 -8.85 -2.99
CA LYS A 149 -0.18 -9.73 -2.39
C LYS A 149 -0.85 -9.04 -1.18
N ALA A 150 -0.10 -8.33 -0.35
CA ALA A 150 -0.66 -7.59 0.78
C ALA A 150 -1.61 -6.45 0.35
N ILE A 151 -1.34 -5.79 -0.78
CA ILE A 151 -2.28 -4.85 -1.42
C ILE A 151 -3.58 -5.57 -1.77
N SER A 152 -3.51 -6.70 -2.47
CA SER A 152 -4.69 -7.48 -2.86
C SER A 152 -5.50 -7.96 -1.66
N ASN A 153 -4.85 -8.32 -0.54
CA ASN A 153 -5.52 -8.75 0.68
C ASN A 153 -6.28 -7.61 1.38
N ASN A 154 -5.93 -6.35 1.11
CA ASN A 154 -6.55 -5.17 1.70
C ASN A 154 -7.23 -4.27 0.65
N LEU A 155 -7.58 -4.84 -0.51
CA LEU A 155 -8.03 -4.12 -1.69
C LEU A 155 -9.22 -3.19 -1.41
N GLU A 156 -10.24 -3.68 -0.70
CA GLU A 156 -11.45 -2.91 -0.39
C GLU A 156 -11.14 -1.66 0.43
N LYS A 157 -10.24 -1.78 1.42
CA LYS A 157 -9.82 -0.65 2.26
C LYS A 157 -9.03 0.37 1.46
N VAL A 158 -8.13 -0.10 0.58
CA VAL A 158 -7.37 0.77 -0.32
C VAL A 158 -8.30 1.52 -1.27
N TYR A 159 -9.26 0.83 -1.90
CA TYR A 159 -10.21 1.41 -2.85
C TYR A 159 -11.21 2.37 -2.21
N SER A 160 -11.62 2.10 -0.97
CA SER A 160 -12.43 3.03 -0.18
C SER A 160 -11.70 4.37 -0.02
N SER A 161 -10.41 4.35 0.30
CA SER A 161 -9.62 5.56 0.43
C SER A 161 -9.30 6.21 -0.92
N PHE A 162 -9.02 5.44 -1.98
CA PHE A 162 -8.88 5.99 -3.33
C PHE A 162 -10.12 6.77 -3.78
N SER A 163 -11.32 6.29 -3.43
CA SER A 163 -12.57 6.98 -3.76
C SER A 163 -12.70 8.34 -3.06
N ILE A 164 -12.03 8.54 -1.91
CA ILE A 164 -12.02 9.80 -1.16
C ILE A 164 -10.97 10.76 -1.72
N ILE A 165 -9.78 10.26 -2.06
CA ILE A 165 -8.61 11.09 -2.41
C ILE A 165 -8.29 11.16 -3.90
N GLY A 166 -9.11 10.54 -4.75
CA GLY A 166 -8.94 10.55 -6.20
C GLY A 166 -7.85 9.60 -6.71
N GLY A 167 -7.69 8.43 -6.08
CA GLY A 167 -6.76 7.40 -6.54
C GLY A 167 -7.31 6.59 -7.72
N THR A 168 -6.41 6.18 -8.63
CA THR A 168 -6.73 5.32 -9.76
C THR A 168 -6.76 3.86 -9.31
N HIS A 169 -7.89 3.19 -9.54
CA HIS A 169 -8.06 1.76 -9.27
C HIS A 169 -7.08 0.92 -10.10
N PHE A 170 -6.67 -0.24 -9.56
CA PHE A 170 -5.71 -1.10 -10.23
C PHE A 170 -6.34 -1.87 -11.39
N ASP A 171 -5.60 -2.00 -12.49
CA ASP A 171 -5.99 -2.77 -13.67
C ASP A 171 -4.79 -3.45 -14.33
N GLY A 172 -5.01 -4.64 -14.88
CA GLY A 172 -3.96 -5.39 -15.58
C GLY A 172 -2.85 -5.92 -14.67
N TRP A 173 -1.62 -5.81 -15.16
CA TRP A 173 -0.41 -6.38 -14.58
C TRP A 173 0.61 -5.29 -14.23
N TYR A 174 1.19 -5.44 -13.05
CA TYR A 174 2.17 -4.51 -12.51
C TYR A 174 3.51 -5.21 -12.33
N TRP A 175 4.59 -4.47 -12.56
CA TRP A 175 5.90 -4.94 -12.14
C TRP A 175 5.94 -5.23 -10.64
N SER A 176 6.58 -6.35 -10.31
CA SER A 176 7.20 -6.52 -9.01
C SER A 176 8.71 -6.42 -9.15
N SER A 177 9.41 -6.26 -8.04
CA SER A 177 10.87 -6.31 -7.98
C SER A 177 11.42 -7.71 -7.67
N THR A 178 10.58 -8.75 -7.66
CA THR A 178 11.00 -10.15 -7.41
C THR A 178 11.33 -10.84 -8.74
N GLU A 179 12.46 -11.52 -8.81
CA GLU A 179 12.86 -12.34 -9.96
C GLU A 179 12.14 -13.69 -10.00
N ASP A 180 12.07 -14.32 -11.18
CA ASP A 180 11.47 -15.65 -11.32
C ASP A 180 12.49 -16.77 -11.05
N GLY A 181 12.36 -17.41 -9.89
CA GLY A 181 13.21 -18.52 -9.43
C GLY A 181 12.84 -19.92 -9.93
N ALA A 182 12.01 -20.07 -10.96
CA ALA A 182 11.56 -21.39 -11.42
C ALA A 182 12.70 -22.30 -11.98
N GLY A 183 13.89 -21.76 -12.22
CA GLY A 183 15.04 -22.51 -12.71
C GLY A 183 16.33 -21.70 -12.65
N LYS A 184 17.48 -22.38 -12.75
CA LYS A 184 18.82 -21.77 -12.54
C LYS A 184 19.11 -20.53 -13.39
N ASP A 185 18.67 -20.53 -14.65
CA ASP A 185 18.92 -19.42 -15.58
C ASP A 185 17.67 -18.56 -15.81
N THR A 186 16.56 -18.86 -15.12
CA THR A 186 15.30 -18.11 -15.25
C THR A 186 15.41 -16.68 -14.71
N PRO A 187 15.98 -16.43 -13.51
CA PRO A 187 16.12 -15.09 -12.94
C PRO A 187 16.88 -14.12 -13.85
N LYS A 188 17.84 -14.62 -14.64
CA LYS A 188 18.61 -13.81 -15.60
C LYS A 188 17.74 -13.02 -16.55
N VAL A 189 16.68 -13.66 -17.06
CA VAL A 189 15.86 -13.13 -18.17
C VAL A 189 14.46 -12.74 -17.71
N PHE A 190 13.96 -13.38 -16.65
CA PHE A 190 12.56 -13.29 -16.22
C PHE A 190 12.41 -12.71 -14.83
N ALA A 191 11.35 -11.92 -14.66
CA ALA A 191 10.90 -11.40 -13.37
C ALA A 191 9.39 -11.61 -13.24
N LEU A 192 8.88 -11.46 -12.02
CA LEU A 192 7.47 -11.66 -11.74
C LEU A 192 6.69 -10.35 -11.88
N ILE A 193 5.54 -10.41 -12.55
CA ILE A 193 4.51 -9.38 -12.54
C ILE A 193 3.33 -9.84 -11.68
N SER A 194 2.60 -8.90 -11.09
CA SER A 194 1.47 -9.18 -10.21
C SER A 194 0.21 -8.44 -10.60
N SER A 195 -0.93 -9.11 -10.45
CA SER A 195 -2.24 -8.46 -10.48
C SER A 195 -2.60 -7.99 -9.08
N LEU A 196 -2.54 -6.68 -8.83
CA LEU A 196 -2.83 -6.09 -7.51
C LEU A 196 -4.28 -6.30 -7.05
N THR A 197 -5.21 -6.60 -7.98
CA THR A 197 -6.60 -6.92 -7.65
C THR A 197 -6.83 -8.37 -7.25
N LYS A 198 -5.95 -9.29 -7.66
CA LYS A 198 -6.15 -10.74 -7.49
C LYS A 198 -5.02 -11.42 -6.70
N GLY A 199 -3.93 -10.72 -6.41
CA GLY A 199 -2.75 -11.26 -5.73
C GLY A 199 -2.03 -12.35 -6.54
N ARG A 200 -2.31 -12.46 -7.84
CA ARG A 200 -1.71 -13.47 -8.72
C ARG A 200 -0.38 -12.98 -9.27
N ALA A 201 0.63 -13.84 -9.26
CA ALA A 201 1.91 -13.61 -9.92
C ALA A 201 2.02 -14.43 -11.22
N THR A 202 2.79 -13.92 -12.19
CA THR A 202 3.21 -14.69 -13.37
C THR A 202 4.58 -14.22 -13.84
N SER A 203 5.32 -15.10 -14.51
CA SER A 203 6.62 -14.82 -15.11
C SER A 203 6.50 -14.07 -16.44
N THR A 204 7.44 -13.17 -16.69
CA THR A 204 7.59 -12.44 -17.96
C THR A 204 9.05 -12.02 -18.16
N SER A 205 9.46 -11.82 -19.42
CA SER A 205 10.79 -11.25 -19.70
C SER A 205 10.91 -9.85 -19.09
N LYS A 206 12.07 -9.55 -18.49
CA LYS A 206 12.45 -8.22 -17.95
C LYS A 206 12.36 -7.10 -18.99
N ARG A 207 12.38 -7.44 -20.29
CA ARG A 207 12.31 -6.50 -21.42
C ARG A 207 10.90 -6.12 -21.85
N ASN A 208 9.88 -6.81 -21.37
CA ASN A 208 8.49 -6.46 -21.67
C ASN A 208 8.07 -5.22 -20.90
N SER A 209 7.10 -4.47 -21.40
CA SER A 209 6.60 -3.27 -20.72
C SER A 209 5.39 -3.59 -19.85
N PHE A 210 5.43 -3.19 -18.58
CA PHE A 210 4.31 -3.26 -17.65
C PHE A 210 4.25 -2.01 -16.78
N LYS A 211 3.06 -1.75 -16.21
CA LYS A 211 2.81 -0.62 -15.34
C LYS A 211 3.65 -0.73 -14.06
N ILE A 212 4.00 0.42 -13.49
CA ILE A 212 4.56 0.49 -12.16
C ILE A 212 3.51 1.13 -11.25
N ARG A 213 3.27 0.52 -10.09
CA ARG A 213 2.53 1.14 -9.01
C ARG A 213 3.48 1.28 -7.81
N PRO A 214 4.15 2.43 -7.65
CA PRO A 214 5.14 2.62 -6.60
C PRO A 214 4.55 2.43 -5.20
N ILE A 215 5.37 1.93 -4.29
CA ILE A 215 5.07 1.86 -2.86
C ILE A 215 6.17 2.56 -2.05
N ILE A 216 5.84 2.96 -0.83
CA ILE A 216 6.75 3.63 0.11
C ILE A 216 6.71 2.95 1.48
N ALA A 217 7.87 2.91 2.13
CA ALA A 217 8.05 2.42 3.49
C ALA A 217 7.81 3.56 4.50
N ILE A 218 7.05 3.28 5.56
CA ILE A 218 6.80 4.19 6.67
C ILE A 218 7.56 3.67 7.89
N ARG A 219 8.27 4.56 8.59
CA ARG A 219 9.06 4.25 9.79
C ARG A 219 8.52 5.03 10.97
#